data_AF-A0A965RF68-F1
#
_entry.id   AF-A0A965RF68-F1
#
_cell.length_a   1.000
_cell.length_b   1.000
_cell.length_c   1.000
_cell.angle_alpha   90.00
_cell.angle_beta   90.00
_cell.angle_gamma   90.00
#
_symmetry.space_group_name_H-M   'P 1'
#
loop_
_entity.id
_entity.type
_entity.pdbx_description
1 polymer ?
#
loop_
_entity_poly.entity_id
_entity_poly.type
_entity_poly.pdbx_seq_one_letter_code
_entity_poly.pdbx_strand_id
1 'polypeptide(L)'
;MQMQCLFRIKMVLACLFCFVCEWACAFTLSSGDTVQCDVSLNGRTGVATEIWVSYTDIKDRHPELGRAVAVMRPDAEGWPTIILDAEAFKRTGKGTPAIWDFVYFHECAHAQQPELGEIGANCVAYLEMEKRGLMSYHRMKEIEAMHLSMMTLPMEYGGSGPQFWHQTLQCAKKSKE
;
A
#
# COMPACT_ATOMS: atom_id res chain seq x y z
N MET A 1 48.20 -47.39 32.32
CA MET A 1 48.58 -47.73 30.93
C MET A 1 47.30 -48.13 30.19
N GLN A 2 47.00 -47.48 29.05
CA GLN A 2 45.90 -47.71 28.09
C GLN A 2 44.48 -47.39 28.61
N MET A 3 43.69 -46.43 28.11
CA MET A 3 43.37 -45.90 26.77
C MET A 3 42.67 -46.90 25.83
N GLN A 4 41.34 -46.74 25.70
CA GLN A 4 40.49 -46.74 24.48
C GLN A 4 39.01 -46.72 24.93
N CYS A 5 38.23 -45.65 24.74
CA CYS A 5 37.60 -45.13 23.51
C CYS A 5 36.45 -46.03 23.00
N LEU A 6 35.19 -45.58 23.11
CA LEU A 6 34.17 -45.58 22.05
C LEU A 6 32.82 -45.03 22.54
N PHE A 7 32.53 -43.82 22.05
CA PHE A 7 31.24 -43.21 21.68
C PHE A 7 29.94 -44.01 21.88
N ARG A 8 28.92 -43.34 22.44
CA ARG A 8 27.64 -43.15 21.72
C ARG A 8 26.84 -41.94 22.24
N ILE A 9 26.68 -41.03 21.28
CA ILE A 9 25.84 -39.83 21.18
C ILE A 9 24.37 -40.10 21.56
N LYS A 10 23.72 -39.09 22.18
CA LYS A 10 22.32 -38.58 21.97
C LYS A 10 21.91 -37.80 23.23
N MET A 11 21.33 -36.60 23.22
CA MET A 11 20.69 -35.78 22.20
C MET A 11 20.55 -34.38 22.82
N VAL A 12 21.14 -33.34 22.23
CA VAL A 12 20.88 -31.95 22.65
C VAL A 12 19.56 -31.55 21.97
N LEU A 13 18.50 -31.36 22.76
CA LEU A 13 17.28 -30.72 22.28
C LEU A 13 17.57 -29.23 22.07
N ALA A 14 17.95 -28.86 20.86
CA ALA A 14 17.90 -27.47 20.43
C ALA A 14 16.45 -27.16 20.05
N CYS A 15 15.74 -26.41 20.90
CA CYS A 15 14.48 -25.77 20.53
C CYS A 15 14.75 -24.79 19.38
N LEU A 16 14.47 -25.23 18.16
CA LEU A 16 14.27 -24.34 17.03
C LEU A 16 13.12 -23.39 17.39
N PHE A 17 13.46 -22.14 17.68
CA PHE A 17 12.55 -21.03 17.50
C PHE A 17 12.30 -20.92 15.99
N CYS A 18 11.27 -21.60 15.50
CA CYS A 18 10.68 -21.30 14.20
C CYS A 18 10.00 -19.93 14.32
N PHE A 19 10.77 -18.86 14.13
CA PHE A 19 10.19 -17.58 13.73
C PHE A 19 9.53 -17.82 12.36
N VAL A 20 8.21 -17.99 12.38
CA VAL A 20 7.40 -17.89 11.18
C VAL A 20 7.50 -16.42 10.79
N CYS A 21 8.42 -16.12 9.86
CA CYS A 21 8.46 -14.82 9.22
C CYS A 21 7.18 -14.77 8.39
N GLU A 22 6.13 -14.15 8.89
CA GLU A 22 4.96 -13.84 8.08
C GLU A 22 5.47 -12.91 6.98
N TRP A 23 5.44 -13.42 5.74
CA TRP A 23 5.85 -12.67 4.57
C TRP A 23 4.83 -11.55 4.41
N ALA A 24 5.15 -10.36 4.93
CA ALA A 24 4.45 -9.16 4.55
C ALA A 24 4.59 -9.04 3.01
N CYS A 25 3.50 -9.33 2.31
CA CYS A 25 3.39 -9.12 0.87
C CYS A 25 3.86 -7.70 0.57
N ALA A 26 4.72 -7.59 -0.42
CA ALA A 26 5.34 -6.33 -0.78
C ALA A 26 4.87 -5.99 -2.19
N PHE A 27 4.29 -4.80 -2.35
CA PHE A 27 3.77 -4.32 -3.61
C PHE A 27 4.90 -4.15 -4.63
N THR A 28 4.69 -4.63 -5.85
CA THR A 28 5.63 -4.41 -6.96
C THR A 28 5.21 -3.15 -7.72
N LEU A 29 6.02 -2.10 -7.58
CA LEU A 29 5.88 -0.87 -8.34
C LEU A 29 6.02 -1.13 -9.84
N SER A 30 5.49 -0.22 -10.64
CA SER A 30 5.62 -0.31 -12.08
C SER A 30 7.07 -0.14 -12.59
N SER A 31 8.00 0.32 -11.75
CA SER A 31 9.44 0.31 -12.05
C SER A 31 10.05 -1.10 -11.97
N GLY A 32 9.33 -2.05 -11.37
CA GLY A 32 9.82 -3.39 -11.02
C GLY A 32 10.36 -3.49 -9.59
N ASP A 33 10.47 -2.36 -8.88
CA ASP A 33 10.91 -2.35 -7.49
C ASP A 33 9.81 -2.86 -6.56
N THR A 34 10.19 -3.62 -5.56
CA THR A 34 9.27 -4.07 -4.51
C THR A 34 9.33 -3.12 -3.32
N VAL A 35 8.16 -2.70 -2.81
CA VAL A 35 8.04 -1.78 -1.69
C VAL A 35 7.12 -2.33 -0.60
N GLN A 36 7.38 -1.90 0.63
CA GLN A 36 6.55 -2.16 1.80
C GLN A 36 6.09 -0.82 2.38
N CYS A 37 4.94 -0.82 3.05
CA CYS A 37 4.45 0.35 3.75
C CYS A 37 4.91 0.30 5.20
N ASP A 38 6.05 0.93 5.50
CA ASP A 38 6.54 1.04 6.86
C ASP A 38 5.64 2.00 7.66
N VAL A 39 5.16 1.53 8.81
CA VAL A 39 4.24 2.24 9.70
C VAL A 39 4.84 2.36 11.08
N SER A 40 4.70 3.54 11.69
CA SER A 40 4.98 3.78 13.09
C SER A 40 3.75 4.41 13.76
N LEU A 41 2.97 3.59 14.46
CA LEU A 41 1.68 3.98 15.04
C LEU A 41 1.61 3.55 16.50
N ASN A 42 1.22 4.46 17.40
CA ASN A 42 1.05 4.19 18.84
C ASN A 42 2.27 3.55 19.53
N GLY A 43 3.48 3.96 19.12
CA GLY A 43 4.74 3.41 19.66
C GLY A 43 5.12 2.02 19.15
N ARG A 44 4.35 1.44 18.23
CA ARG A 44 4.67 0.20 17.50
C ARG A 44 5.14 0.55 16.09
N THR A 45 6.22 -0.08 15.66
CA THR A 45 6.74 0.02 14.29
C THR A 45 6.65 -1.34 13.61
N GLY A 46 6.34 -1.34 12.32
CA GLY A 46 6.24 -2.55 11.51
C GLY A 46 5.84 -2.20 10.07
N VAL A 47 5.39 -3.20 9.33
CA VAL A 47 4.85 -3.04 7.97
C VAL A 47 3.33 -3.15 8.02
N ALA A 48 2.61 -2.29 7.29
CA ALA A 48 1.17 -2.44 7.12
C ALA A 48 0.85 -3.80 6.46
N THR A 49 -0.21 -4.45 6.92
CA THR A 49 -0.65 -5.71 6.30
C THR A 49 -1.15 -5.44 4.88
N GLU A 50 -0.75 -6.24 3.90
CA GLU A 50 -1.23 -6.11 2.52
C GLU A 50 -2.08 -7.33 2.14
N ILE A 51 -3.33 -7.09 1.73
CA ILE A 51 -4.27 -8.15 1.32
C ILE A 51 -4.72 -7.90 -0.11
N TRP A 52 -4.49 -8.88 -0.98
CA TRP A 52 -4.98 -8.88 -2.35
C TRP A 52 -6.26 -9.70 -2.46
N VAL A 53 -7.39 -9.02 -2.66
CA VAL A 53 -8.68 -9.72 -2.76
C VAL A 53 -8.95 -10.10 -4.20
N SER A 54 -9.03 -11.41 -4.45
CA SER A 54 -9.50 -11.98 -5.72
C SER A 54 -10.93 -12.51 -5.55
N TYR A 55 -11.73 -12.42 -6.61
CA TYR A 55 -13.12 -12.89 -6.63
C TYR A 55 -13.54 -13.29 -8.05
N THR A 56 -14.54 -14.17 -8.18
CA THR A 56 -15.04 -14.63 -9.49
C THR A 56 -16.28 -13.88 -9.95
N ASP A 57 -17.17 -13.48 -9.03
CA ASP A 57 -18.33 -12.64 -9.29
C ASP A 57 -18.18 -11.32 -8.53
N ILE A 58 -18.58 -10.20 -9.14
CA ILE A 58 -18.52 -8.87 -8.53
C ILE A 58 -19.33 -8.78 -7.23
N LYS A 59 -20.33 -9.65 -7.05
CA LYS A 59 -21.11 -9.76 -5.80
C LYS A 59 -20.29 -10.29 -4.62
N ASP A 60 -19.21 -11.03 -4.91
CA ASP A 60 -18.30 -11.60 -3.91
C ASP A 60 -17.13 -10.65 -3.58
N ARG A 61 -17.15 -9.43 -4.15
CA ARG A 61 -16.12 -8.41 -3.89
C ARG A 61 -16.09 -8.06 -2.40
N HIS A 62 -14.88 -7.87 -1.86
CA HIS A 62 -14.70 -7.53 -0.45
C HIS A 62 -15.57 -6.32 -0.06
N PRO A 63 -16.40 -6.41 0.99
CA PRO A 63 -17.32 -5.33 1.34
C PRO A 63 -16.60 -4.01 1.67
N GLU A 64 -15.43 -4.09 2.34
CA GLU A 64 -14.63 -2.90 2.68
C GLU A 64 -14.14 -2.10 1.48
N LEU A 65 -13.95 -2.75 0.31
CA LEU A 65 -13.56 -2.03 -0.90
C LEU A 65 -14.69 -1.11 -1.40
N GLY A 66 -15.95 -1.41 -1.06
CA GLY A 66 -17.11 -0.64 -1.50
C GLY A 66 -17.09 -0.41 -3.02
N ARG A 67 -16.81 0.84 -3.43
CA ARG A 67 -16.60 1.26 -4.84
C ARG A 67 -15.14 1.62 -5.19
N ALA A 68 -14.23 1.64 -4.22
CA ALA A 68 -12.81 1.94 -4.40
C ALA A 68 -12.03 0.70 -4.87
N VAL A 69 -10.86 0.90 -5.50
CA VAL A 69 -9.98 -0.20 -5.98
C VAL A 69 -8.93 -0.61 -4.94
N ALA A 70 -8.78 0.19 -3.90
CA ALA A 70 -8.01 -0.10 -2.72
C ALA A 70 -8.63 0.65 -1.53
N VAL A 71 -8.37 0.19 -0.31
CA VAL A 71 -8.69 0.91 0.93
C VAL A 71 -7.70 0.53 2.03
N MET A 72 -7.37 1.47 2.91
CA MET A 72 -6.75 1.19 4.20
C MET A 72 -7.82 1.03 5.28
N ARG A 73 -7.75 -0.07 6.05
CA ARG A 73 -8.58 -0.31 7.24
C ARG A 73 -7.72 -0.83 8.40
N PRO A 74 -7.95 -0.38 9.64
CA PRO A 74 -7.36 -1.05 10.80
C PRO A 74 -7.95 -2.45 10.97
N ASP A 75 -7.12 -3.42 11.37
CA ASP A 75 -7.55 -4.75 11.79
C ASP A 75 -8.18 -4.74 13.20
N ALA A 76 -8.47 -5.92 13.74
CA ALA A 76 -9.09 -6.06 15.06
C ALA A 76 -8.20 -5.52 16.20
N GLU A 77 -6.88 -5.47 15.99
CA GLU A 77 -5.88 -4.95 16.90
C GLU A 77 -5.55 -3.46 16.65
N GLY A 78 -6.20 -2.84 15.65
CA GLY A 78 -5.96 -1.46 15.27
C GLY A 78 -4.72 -1.24 14.40
N TRP A 79 -4.11 -2.30 13.87
CA TRP A 79 -2.96 -2.23 12.95
C TRP A 79 -3.44 -2.02 11.51
N PRO A 80 -2.82 -1.13 10.72
CA PRO A 80 -3.30 -0.82 9.38
C PRO A 80 -3.14 -2.00 8.41
N THR A 81 -4.20 -2.24 7.66
CA THR A 81 -4.30 -3.23 6.58
C THR A 81 -4.71 -2.53 5.28
N ILE A 82 -3.85 -2.61 4.27
CA ILE A 82 -4.10 -2.15 2.91
C ILE A 82 -4.75 -3.29 2.13
N ILE A 83 -5.99 -3.09 1.71
CA ILE A 83 -6.78 -4.06 0.94
C ILE A 83 -6.80 -3.60 -0.52
N LEU A 84 -6.29 -4.43 -1.43
CA LEU A 84 -6.16 -4.17 -2.85
C LEU A 84 -7.10 -5.08 -3.65
N ASP A 85 -7.82 -4.51 -4.62
CA ASP A 85 -8.66 -5.27 -5.55
C ASP A 85 -7.79 -5.95 -6.63
N ALA A 86 -7.52 -7.24 -6.46
CA ALA A 86 -6.66 -7.99 -7.36
C ALA A 86 -7.27 -8.13 -8.76
N GLU A 87 -8.61 -8.20 -8.87
CA GLU A 87 -9.28 -8.34 -10.16
C GLU A 87 -9.28 -7.01 -10.93
N ALA A 88 -9.45 -5.88 -10.24
CA ALA A 88 -9.25 -4.57 -10.85
C ALA A 88 -7.81 -4.38 -11.31
N PHE A 89 -6.84 -4.77 -10.48
CA PHE A 89 -5.42 -4.69 -10.83
C PHE A 89 -5.07 -5.51 -12.07
N LYS A 90 -5.57 -6.76 -12.16
CA LYS A 90 -5.37 -7.62 -13.35
C LYS A 90 -5.91 -6.98 -14.62
N ARG A 91 -7.05 -6.30 -14.55
CA ARG A 91 -7.72 -5.67 -15.71
C ARG A 91 -7.03 -4.38 -16.16
N THR A 92 -6.59 -3.53 -15.23
CA THR A 92 -6.15 -2.16 -15.56
C THR A 92 -4.65 -1.93 -15.34
N GLY A 93 -3.99 -2.72 -14.49
CA GLY A 93 -2.62 -2.48 -14.03
C GLY A 93 -1.58 -2.34 -15.14
N LYS A 94 -1.70 -3.11 -16.22
CA LYS A 94 -0.79 -3.01 -17.38
C LYS A 94 -1.01 -1.76 -18.22
N GLY A 95 -2.24 -1.29 -18.31
CA GLY A 95 -2.61 -0.14 -19.15
C GLY A 95 -2.41 1.19 -18.44
N THR A 96 -2.53 1.19 -17.11
CA THR A 96 -2.36 2.38 -16.27
C THR A 96 -1.49 2.11 -15.04
N PRO A 97 -0.20 1.81 -15.25
CA PRO A 97 0.71 1.45 -14.16
C PRO A 97 0.93 2.59 -13.15
N ALA A 98 0.94 3.86 -13.59
CA ALA A 98 1.19 4.97 -12.67
C ALA A 98 0.04 5.18 -11.69
N ILE A 99 -1.19 4.87 -12.11
CA ILE A 99 -2.37 4.92 -11.25
C ILE A 99 -2.22 3.95 -10.07
N TRP A 100 -1.75 2.73 -10.30
CA TRP A 100 -1.65 1.73 -9.23
C TRP A 100 -0.53 2.01 -8.24
N ASP A 101 0.62 2.50 -8.72
CA ASP A 101 1.67 3.01 -7.83
C ASP A 101 1.12 4.16 -6.96
N PHE A 102 0.35 5.07 -7.55
CA PHE A 102 -0.26 6.19 -6.84
C PHE A 102 -1.30 5.73 -5.80
N VAL A 103 -2.18 4.80 -6.16
CA VAL A 103 -3.16 4.19 -5.25
C VAL A 103 -2.46 3.50 -4.08
N TYR A 104 -1.42 2.72 -4.33
CA TYR A 104 -0.68 2.06 -3.25
C TYR A 104 -0.09 3.08 -2.26
N PHE A 105 0.59 4.12 -2.77
CA PHE A 105 1.16 5.14 -1.89
C PHE A 105 0.09 6.00 -1.19
N HIS A 106 -1.08 6.17 -1.80
CA HIS A 106 -2.23 6.82 -1.17
C HIS A 106 -2.72 6.03 0.05
N GLU A 107 -2.96 4.72 -0.10
CA GLU A 107 -3.38 3.90 1.04
C GLU A 107 -2.27 3.77 2.09
N CYS A 108 -1.01 3.74 1.66
CA CYS A 108 0.12 3.77 2.58
C CYS A 108 0.18 5.08 3.39
N ALA A 109 -0.16 6.22 2.79
CA ALA A 109 -0.25 7.49 3.51
C ALA A 109 -1.31 7.42 4.63
N HIS A 110 -2.48 6.86 4.34
CA HIS A 110 -3.49 6.59 5.37
C HIS A 110 -2.99 5.62 6.45
N ALA A 111 -2.24 4.58 6.08
CA ALA A 111 -1.67 3.63 7.05
C ALA A 111 -0.64 4.29 7.98
N GLN A 112 0.13 5.24 7.46
CA GLN A 112 1.15 5.98 8.22
C GLN A 112 0.56 7.10 9.08
N GLN A 113 -0.48 7.77 8.60
CA GLN A 113 -1.12 8.92 9.24
C GLN A 113 -2.65 8.78 9.11
N PRO A 114 -3.30 8.00 10.00
CA PRO A 114 -4.73 7.69 9.91
C PRO A 114 -5.66 8.90 9.95
N GLU A 115 -5.18 10.04 10.45
CA GLU A 115 -5.89 11.32 10.50
C GLU A 115 -5.88 12.09 9.18
N LEU A 116 -5.09 11.67 8.19
CA LEU A 116 -5.09 12.30 6.87
C LEU A 116 -6.46 12.13 6.22
N GLY A 117 -7.01 13.24 5.73
CA GLY A 117 -8.09 13.21 4.75
C GLY A 117 -7.56 12.84 3.36
N GLU A 118 -8.49 12.56 2.45
CA GLU A 118 -8.25 12.09 1.08
C GLU A 118 -7.26 12.98 0.29
N ILE A 119 -7.39 14.30 0.41
CA ILE A 119 -6.47 15.27 -0.25
C ILE A 119 -5.06 15.15 0.33
N GLY A 120 -4.95 14.94 1.64
CA GLY A 120 -3.68 14.76 2.33
C GLY A 120 -3.00 13.46 1.92
N ALA A 121 -3.75 12.35 1.86
CA ALA A 121 -3.23 11.07 1.41
C ALA A 121 -2.77 11.12 -0.06
N ASN A 122 -3.57 11.72 -0.95
CA ASN A 122 -3.17 11.98 -2.34
C ASN A 122 -1.90 12.83 -2.45
N CYS A 123 -1.78 13.86 -1.62
CA CYS A 123 -0.62 14.73 -1.58
C CYS A 123 0.65 14.00 -1.14
N VAL A 124 0.56 13.18 -0.08
CA VAL A 124 1.67 12.35 0.38
C VAL A 124 2.07 11.32 -0.68
N ALA A 125 1.09 10.68 -1.34
CA ALA A 125 1.35 9.75 -2.44
C ALA A 125 2.09 10.42 -3.60
N TYR A 126 1.67 11.63 -3.98
CA TYR A 126 2.33 12.42 -5.02
C TYR A 126 3.79 12.68 -4.66
N LEU A 127 4.05 13.17 -3.43
CA LEU A 127 5.38 13.52 -2.96
C LEU A 127 6.29 12.29 -2.84
N GLU A 128 5.76 11.16 -2.39
CA GLU A 128 6.52 9.92 -2.29
C GLU A 128 6.90 9.37 -3.66
N MET A 129 5.98 9.39 -4.63
CA MET A 129 6.29 9.04 -6.01
C MET A 129 7.31 9.99 -6.63
N GLU A 130 7.21 11.29 -6.38
CA GLU A 130 8.19 12.27 -6.87
C GLU A 130 9.58 12.04 -6.29
N LYS A 131 9.68 11.84 -4.97
CA LYS A 131 10.92 11.52 -4.27
C LYS A 131 11.60 10.27 -4.83
N ARG A 132 10.81 9.29 -5.29
CA ARG A 132 11.29 8.06 -5.94
C ARG A 132 11.57 8.20 -7.44
N GLY A 133 11.37 9.38 -8.02
CA GLY A 133 11.55 9.62 -9.46
C GLY A 133 10.45 8.98 -10.33
N LEU A 134 9.33 8.58 -9.74
CA LEU A 134 8.18 7.96 -10.43
C LEU A 134 7.19 9.00 -10.97
N MET A 135 7.37 10.29 -10.68
CA MET A 135 6.45 11.35 -11.11
C MET A 135 6.95 12.07 -12.38
N SER A 136 7.19 11.32 -13.46
CA SER A 136 7.50 11.90 -14.77
C SER A 136 6.27 12.59 -15.38
N TYR A 137 6.47 13.46 -16.38
CA TYR A 137 5.37 14.16 -17.05
C TYR A 137 4.26 13.20 -17.55
N HIS A 138 4.63 12.08 -18.18
CA HIS A 138 3.67 11.10 -18.67
C HIS A 138 2.86 10.47 -17.53
N ARG A 139 3.54 10.08 -16.45
CA ARG A 139 2.91 9.40 -15.30
C ARG A 139 1.98 10.34 -14.54
N MET A 140 2.39 11.60 -14.37
CA MET A 140 1.52 12.65 -13.82
C MET A 140 0.27 12.86 -14.70
N LYS A 141 0.42 12.89 -16.03
CA LYS A 141 -0.72 13.04 -16.95
C LYS A 141 -1.67 11.84 -16.94
N GLU A 142 -1.14 10.63 -16.75
CA GLU A 142 -1.96 9.43 -16.56
C GLU A 142 -2.82 9.52 -15.28
N ILE A 143 -2.22 9.92 -14.16
CA ILE A 143 -2.92 10.10 -12.88
C ILE A 143 -3.94 11.24 -12.98
N GLU A 144 -3.58 12.35 -13.62
CA GLU A 144 -4.48 13.49 -13.88
C GLU A 144 -5.68 13.05 -14.71
N ALA A 145 -5.47 12.32 -15.82
CA ALA A 145 -6.56 11.87 -16.68
C ALA A 145 -7.57 11.00 -15.94
N MET A 146 -7.10 10.14 -15.02
CA MET A 146 -7.96 9.36 -14.15
C MET A 146 -8.81 10.24 -13.23
N HIS A 147 -8.23 11.25 -12.58
CA HIS A 147 -9.00 12.19 -11.76
C HIS A 147 -10.00 12.99 -12.61
N LEU A 148 -9.61 13.47 -13.79
CA LEU A 148 -10.50 14.22 -14.67
C LEU A 148 -11.70 13.38 -15.16
N SER A 149 -11.56 12.05 -15.18
CA SER A 149 -12.67 11.14 -15.50
C SER A 149 -13.72 11.00 -14.38
N MET A 150 -13.38 11.42 -13.15
CA MET A 150 -14.29 11.35 -12.01
C MET A 150 -15.16 12.61 -11.94
N MET A 151 -16.38 12.52 -12.46
CA MET A 151 -17.28 13.69 -12.57
C MET A 151 -17.75 14.22 -11.22
N THR A 152 -18.31 13.36 -10.36
CA THR A 152 -18.86 13.76 -9.06
C THR A 152 -18.25 12.90 -7.97
N LEU A 153 -17.73 13.56 -6.94
CA LEU A 153 -17.17 12.92 -5.75
C LEU A 153 -17.79 13.55 -4.50
N PRO A 154 -17.78 12.85 -3.35
CA PRO A 154 -18.10 13.46 -2.06
C PRO A 154 -17.23 14.69 -1.75
N MET A 155 -17.70 15.51 -0.80
CA MET A 155 -17.00 16.75 -0.43
C MET A 155 -15.63 16.50 0.22
N GLU A 156 -15.40 15.36 0.87
CA GLU A 156 -14.06 15.00 1.37
C GLU A 156 -13.00 14.90 0.26
N TYR A 157 -13.43 14.67 -1.00
CA TYR A 157 -12.59 14.67 -2.20
C TYR A 157 -12.64 16.03 -2.94
N GLY A 158 -13.20 17.09 -2.35
CA GLY A 158 -13.37 18.38 -3.02
C GLY A 158 -14.53 18.45 -4.02
N GLY A 159 -15.45 17.48 -4.02
CA GLY A 159 -16.70 17.53 -4.78
C GLY A 159 -16.62 17.05 -6.25
N SER A 160 -15.42 16.96 -6.82
CA SER A 160 -15.19 16.45 -8.19
C SER A 160 -13.74 16.02 -8.35
N GLY A 161 -13.47 15.11 -9.29
CA GLY A 161 -12.11 14.66 -9.58
C GLY A 161 -11.14 15.77 -10.04
N PRO A 162 -11.53 16.70 -10.92
CA PRO A 162 -10.69 17.84 -11.27
C PRO A 162 -10.32 18.70 -10.05
N GLN A 163 -11.27 18.95 -9.15
CA GLN A 163 -11.02 19.71 -7.92
C GLN A 163 -10.13 18.92 -6.95
N PHE A 164 -10.34 17.61 -6.84
CA PHE A 164 -9.54 16.72 -6.01
C PHE A 164 -8.06 16.76 -6.43
N TRP A 165 -7.82 16.63 -7.73
CA TRP A 165 -6.47 16.70 -8.30
C TRP A 165 -5.85 18.09 -8.14
N HIS A 166 -6.62 19.15 -8.37
CA HIS A 166 -6.15 20.52 -8.17
C HIS A 166 -5.68 20.77 -6.73
N GLN A 167 -6.47 20.35 -5.74
CA GLN A 167 -6.11 20.50 -4.32
C GLN A 167 -4.92 19.61 -3.93
N THR A 168 -4.80 18.43 -4.52
CA THR A 168 -3.62 17.56 -4.39
C THR A 168 -2.36 18.30 -4.82
N LEU A 169 -2.36 18.90 -6.02
CA LEU A 169 -1.21 19.66 -6.54
C LEU A 169 -0.90 20.92 -5.72
N GLN A 170 -1.93 21.61 -5.22
CA GLN A 170 -1.74 22.74 -4.31
C GLN A 170 -1.05 22.32 -3.01
N CYS A 171 -1.46 21.19 -2.43
CA CYS A 171 -0.81 20.63 -1.25
C CYS A 171 0.65 20.28 -1.54
N ALA A 172 0.90 19.51 -2.61
CA ALA A 172 2.25 19.08 -2.97
C ALA A 172 3.20 20.26 -3.24
N LYS A 173 2.68 21.36 -3.81
CA LYS A 173 3.45 22.60 -4.00
C LYS A 173 3.81 23.24 -2.66
N LYS A 174 2.84 23.41 -1.77
CA LYS A 174 3.06 24.04 -0.45
C LYS A 174 4.06 23.27 0.41
N SER A 175 4.07 21.94 0.34
CA SER A 175 5.00 21.10 1.11
C SER A 175 6.47 21.23 0.69
N LYS A 176 6.76 21.93 -0.41
CA LYS A 176 8.12 22.15 -0.95
C LYS A 176 8.64 23.56 -0.71
N GLU A 177 7.77 24.47 -0.27
CA GLU A 177 8.10 25.86 0.08
C GLU A 177 8.60 25.93 1.53
#